data_AF-A0A7S4D6V5-F1
#
_entry.id   AF-A0A7S4D6V5-F1
#
_cell.length_a   1.000
_cell.length_b   1.000
_cell.length_c   1.000
_cell.angle_alpha   90.00
_cell.angle_beta   90.00
_cell.angle_gamma   90.00
#
_symmetry.space_group_name_H-M   'P 1'
#
loop_
_entity.id
_entity.type
_entity.pdbx_description
1 polymer ?
#
loop_
_entity_poly.entity_id
_entity_poly.type
_entity_poly.pdbx_seq_one_letter_code
_entity_poly.pdbx_strand_id
1 'polypeptide(L)'
;GALQGGQDIFYGPMRAAENYPFLGEEEGEEEDYVVGAPRQFVTSAEEAERLSPFQQRELEETRLKMEVLVRELYAAPDDLFMPIASTYKDVILSDYFVALMREQLARVETAKQKATLAKLNRYAVNLLKELALAMGEHERQQLQKVAEICRVAMDDMRKLPEKVRGMKFFFDEDFVAYLLFAIREERKKIRAQALDPDREPSEWLQVLLILRKGIWRELQKDIHEHVEMASYVLRMPSAEARRLLLAEFIADLPSLDVRKFKKVLRNMVDNFERRTDQDPALCARVAEMGVNLEELLPEARVAELMAEVAGPAAFVATQEAPFLPRDAAEAAADARLLAAAGAPPPGQYLEQGMVAAGARQGRFFQGLDPGAEGPAEFAAEDG
;
A
#
# COMPACT_ATOMS: atom_id res chain seq x y z
N GLY A 1 60.65 -6.87 -4.10
CA GLY A 1 60.02 -5.94 -3.14
C GLY A 1 59.41 -4.75 -3.85
N ALA A 2 58.36 -4.98 -4.64
CA ALA A 2 57.50 -3.94 -5.20
C ALA A 2 56.16 -4.56 -5.67
N LEU A 3 55.53 -5.38 -4.81
CA LEU A 3 54.15 -5.90 -4.98
C LEU A 3 53.53 -6.18 -3.59
N GLN A 4 53.71 -5.26 -2.65
CA GLN A 4 53.06 -5.26 -1.34
C GLN A 4 52.66 -3.82 -1.05
N GLY A 5 51.42 -3.47 -1.38
CA GLY A 5 50.92 -2.11 -1.17
C GLY A 5 49.50 -1.85 -1.66
N GLY A 6 48.66 -2.88 -1.81
CA GLY A 6 47.29 -2.70 -2.34
C GLY A 6 46.22 -3.62 -1.76
N GLN A 7 46.51 -4.39 -0.70
CA GLN A 7 45.55 -5.37 -0.16
C GLN A 7 44.84 -4.94 1.13
N ASP A 8 45.17 -3.79 1.71
CA ASP A 8 44.66 -3.40 3.04
C ASP A 8 43.61 -2.27 3.05
N ILE A 9 43.03 -1.89 1.91
CA ILE A 9 42.00 -0.82 1.84
C ILE A 9 40.57 -1.38 1.65
N PHE A 10 40.41 -2.67 1.33
CA PHE A 10 39.10 -3.26 0.97
C PHE A 10 38.58 -4.35 1.90
N TYR A 11 39.20 -4.56 3.06
CA TYR A 11 38.66 -5.40 4.14
C TYR A 11 37.99 -4.56 5.23
N GLY A 12 36.97 -3.81 4.84
CA GLY A 12 35.87 -3.48 5.74
C GLY A 12 34.69 -4.36 5.31
N PRO A 13 34.07 -5.16 6.19
CA PRO A 13 32.79 -5.77 5.84
C PRO A 13 31.88 -4.62 5.40
N MET A 14 31.27 -4.75 4.21
CA MET A 14 30.22 -3.85 3.76
C MET A 14 29.13 -3.82 4.84
N ARG A 15 29.21 -2.86 5.77
CA ARG A 15 28.09 -2.38 6.60
C ARG A 15 27.09 -1.59 5.73
N ALA A 16 26.95 -1.99 4.47
CA ALA A 16 26.01 -1.43 3.51
C ALA A 16 24.65 -2.13 3.58
N ALA A 17 24.53 -3.24 4.34
CA ALA A 17 23.24 -3.86 4.64
C ALA A 17 22.46 -3.14 5.77
N GLU A 18 23.11 -2.24 6.52
CA GLU A 18 22.48 -1.47 7.61
C GLU A 18 21.98 -0.08 7.15
N ASN A 19 22.32 0.36 5.94
CA ASN A 19 22.02 1.71 5.44
C ASN A 19 21.42 1.69 4.01
N TYR A 20 20.41 0.86 3.80
CA TYR A 20 19.42 1.13 2.75
C TYR A 20 18.47 2.22 3.28
N PRO A 21 18.04 3.22 2.49
CA PRO A 21 17.08 4.24 2.94
C PRO A 21 15.68 3.69 3.24
N PHE A 22 15.47 2.39 3.03
CA PHE A 22 14.28 1.64 3.43
C PHE A 22 14.48 0.88 4.76
N LEU A 23 15.70 0.89 5.30
CA LEU A 23 16.21 0.00 6.35
C LEU A 23 17.21 0.69 7.30
N GLY A 24 17.07 1.99 7.55
CA GLY A 24 17.76 2.61 8.68
C GLY A 24 17.05 2.23 9.98
N GLU A 25 17.66 1.36 10.79
CA GLU A 25 17.49 1.41 12.25
C GLU A 25 18.23 2.66 12.75
N GLU A 26 17.79 3.85 12.35
CA GLU A 26 18.14 5.05 13.11
C GLU A 26 17.18 5.10 14.30
N GLU A 27 17.69 4.73 15.48
CA GLU A 27 17.09 5.05 16.79
C GLU A 27 17.11 6.57 17.08
N GLY A 28 17.37 7.41 16.09
CA GLY A 28 17.16 8.85 16.13
C GLY A 28 15.96 9.17 15.27
N GLU A 29 14.92 9.72 15.89
CA GLU A 29 13.75 10.35 15.25
C GLU A 29 13.49 9.78 13.84
N GLU A 30 12.72 8.69 13.73
CA GLU A 30 12.02 8.36 12.49
C GLU A 30 11.37 9.68 12.05
N GLU A 31 12.03 10.43 11.16
CA GLU A 31 11.40 11.47 10.39
C GLU A 31 10.19 10.75 9.85
N ASP A 32 9.01 11.18 10.34
CA ASP A 32 7.73 10.70 9.85
C ASP A 32 7.90 10.66 8.34
N TYR A 33 8.12 9.45 7.79
CA TYR A 33 7.99 9.26 6.37
C TYR A 33 6.52 9.57 6.20
N VAL A 34 6.23 10.81 5.80
CA VAL A 34 4.89 11.34 5.57
C VAL A 34 4.42 10.65 4.29
N VAL A 35 4.18 9.35 4.38
CA VAL A 35 3.25 8.63 3.54
C VAL A 35 1.88 9.09 4.01
N GLY A 36 1.57 10.34 3.64
CA GLY A 36 0.38 11.09 4.01
C GLY A 36 0.14 11.13 5.52
N ALA A 37 0.39 12.28 6.16
CA ALA A 37 -0.42 12.67 7.32
C ALA A 37 -1.89 12.33 6.99
N PRO A 38 -2.68 11.78 7.94
CA PRO A 38 -4.05 11.34 7.65
C PRO A 38 -4.74 12.44 6.86
N ARG A 39 -5.02 12.17 5.57
CA ARG A 39 -5.50 13.18 4.63
C ARG A 39 -6.80 13.70 5.22
N GLN A 40 -6.76 14.91 5.77
CA GLN A 40 -7.96 15.54 6.32
C GLN A 40 -8.87 15.78 5.12
N PHE A 41 -10.01 15.11 5.09
CA PHE A 41 -11.05 15.38 4.09
C PHE A 41 -11.36 16.87 4.10
N VAL A 42 -11.08 17.55 3.00
CA VAL A 42 -11.39 18.97 2.84
C VAL A 42 -12.91 19.07 2.67
N THR A 43 -13.57 19.61 3.68
CA THR A 43 -15.04 19.71 3.73
C THR A 43 -15.54 21.12 3.43
N SER A 44 -14.66 22.11 3.43
CA SER A 44 -14.97 23.51 3.14
C SER A 44 -13.91 24.18 2.25
N ALA A 45 -14.28 25.29 1.61
CA ALA A 45 -13.35 26.13 0.86
C ALA A 45 -12.23 26.71 1.76
N GLU A 46 -12.51 26.94 3.04
CA GLU A 46 -11.53 27.45 4.03
C GLU A 46 -10.47 26.41 4.41
N GLU A 47 -10.80 25.12 4.38
CA GLU A 47 -9.83 24.03 4.59
C GLU A 47 -8.92 23.84 3.37
N ALA A 48 -9.38 24.23 2.17
CA ALA A 48 -8.59 24.15 0.94
C ALA A 48 -7.40 25.13 0.93
N GLU A 49 -7.51 26.27 1.62
CA GLU A 49 -6.41 27.26 1.73
C GLU A 49 -5.26 26.77 2.64
N ARG A 50 -5.50 25.78 3.49
CA ARG A 50 -4.48 25.17 4.37
C ARG A 50 -3.75 23.99 3.72
N LEU A 51 -4.08 23.67 2.47
CA LEU A 51 -3.46 22.57 1.74
C LEU A 51 -2.03 22.91 1.36
N SER A 52 -1.16 21.89 1.42
CA SER A 52 0.18 21.98 0.85
C SER A 52 0.11 22.25 -0.66
N PRO A 53 1.16 22.84 -1.27
CA PRO A 53 1.20 23.11 -2.71
C PRO A 53 0.97 21.86 -3.58
N PHE A 54 1.37 20.68 -3.09
CA PHE A 54 1.13 19.41 -3.76
C PHE A 54 -0.37 19.03 -3.73
N GLN A 55 -1.01 19.13 -2.58
CA GLN A 55 -2.44 18.84 -2.43
C GLN A 55 -3.31 19.84 -3.21
N GLN A 56 -2.86 21.09 -3.35
CA GLN A 56 -3.54 22.08 -4.18
C GLN A 56 -3.55 21.66 -5.66
N ARG A 57 -2.41 21.18 -6.19
CA ARG A 57 -2.35 20.65 -7.56
C ARG A 57 -3.26 19.44 -7.75
N GLU A 58 -3.22 18.50 -6.80
CA GLU A 58 -4.08 17.31 -6.82
C GLU A 58 -5.57 17.68 -6.79
N LEU A 59 -5.96 18.67 -5.98
CA LEU A 59 -7.32 19.21 -5.93
C LEU A 59 -7.73 19.84 -7.26
N GLU A 60 -6.87 20.65 -7.88
CA GLU A 60 -7.16 21.29 -9.17
C GLU A 60 -7.32 20.27 -10.29
N GLU A 61 -6.43 19.27 -10.37
CA GLU A 61 -6.56 18.18 -11.33
C GLU A 61 -7.87 17.40 -11.12
N THR A 62 -8.21 17.08 -9.87
CA THR A 62 -9.45 16.39 -9.52
C THR A 62 -10.68 17.23 -9.85
N ARG A 63 -10.64 18.55 -9.60
CA ARG A 63 -11.70 19.50 -9.95
C ARG A 63 -11.95 19.50 -11.45
N LEU A 64 -10.90 19.59 -12.27
CA LEU A 64 -11.04 19.59 -13.73
C LEU A 64 -11.68 18.28 -14.23
N LYS A 65 -11.24 17.13 -13.71
CA LYS A 65 -11.86 15.85 -14.05
C LYS A 65 -13.33 15.77 -13.61
N MET A 66 -13.65 16.32 -12.44
CA MET A 66 -15.02 16.38 -11.93
C MET A 66 -15.93 17.24 -12.83
N GLU A 67 -15.45 18.37 -13.32
CA GLU A 67 -16.20 19.21 -14.27
C GLU A 67 -16.46 18.47 -15.59
N VAL A 68 -15.48 17.72 -16.10
CA VAL A 68 -15.66 16.88 -17.29
C VAL A 68 -16.70 15.79 -17.03
N LEU A 69 -16.60 15.05 -15.92
CA LEU A 69 -17.57 14.03 -15.52
C LEU A 69 -18.99 14.60 -15.47
N VAL A 70 -19.19 15.71 -14.78
CA VAL A 70 -20.53 16.32 -14.64
C VAL A 70 -21.08 16.78 -15.98
N ARG A 71 -20.25 17.39 -16.83
CA ARG A 71 -20.65 17.80 -18.18
C ARG A 71 -21.07 16.62 -19.04
N GLU A 72 -20.30 15.53 -19.02
CA GLU A 72 -20.63 14.30 -19.75
C GLU A 72 -21.94 13.69 -19.24
N LEU A 73 -22.13 13.60 -17.93
CA LEU A 73 -23.35 13.07 -17.33
C LEU A 73 -24.60 13.93 -17.63
N TYR A 74 -24.45 15.24 -17.80
CA TYR A 74 -25.57 16.11 -18.17
C TYR A 74 -25.96 15.97 -19.66
N ALA A 75 -24.97 15.77 -20.53
CA ALA A 75 -25.16 15.61 -21.96
C ALA A 75 -25.61 14.19 -22.35
N ALA A 76 -25.24 13.19 -21.55
CA ALA A 76 -25.52 11.79 -21.83
C ALA A 76 -26.98 11.39 -21.55
N PRO A 77 -27.51 10.39 -22.28
CA PRO A 77 -28.73 9.69 -21.92
C PRO A 77 -28.52 8.80 -20.68
N ASP A 78 -29.62 8.43 -20.00
CA ASP A 78 -29.59 7.79 -18.68
C ASP A 78 -28.96 6.39 -18.66
N ASP A 79 -28.93 5.70 -19.79
CA ASP A 79 -28.34 4.38 -20.04
C ASP A 79 -26.80 4.43 -20.04
N LEU A 80 -26.20 5.54 -20.46
CA LEU A 80 -24.75 5.73 -20.45
C LEU A 80 -24.19 6.20 -19.10
N PHE A 81 -25.05 6.43 -18.11
CA PHE A 81 -24.64 6.89 -16.78
C PHE A 81 -23.58 5.97 -16.14
N MET A 82 -23.80 4.65 -16.14
CA MET A 82 -22.90 3.70 -15.47
C MET A 82 -21.54 3.59 -16.16
N PRO A 83 -21.45 3.41 -17.49
CA PRO A 83 -20.17 3.46 -18.20
C PRO A 83 -19.37 4.73 -17.93
N ILE A 84 -20.01 5.90 -17.98
CA ILE A 84 -19.35 7.19 -17.72
C ILE A 84 -18.86 7.23 -16.27
N ALA A 85 -19.75 7.05 -15.29
CA ALA A 85 -19.39 7.10 -13.88
C ALA A 85 -18.30 6.07 -13.48
N SER A 86 -18.27 4.91 -14.15
CA SER A 86 -17.24 3.89 -13.91
C SER A 86 -15.84 4.30 -14.38
N THR A 87 -15.74 5.18 -15.37
CA THR A 87 -14.46 5.69 -15.90
C THR A 87 -13.81 6.67 -14.92
N TYR A 88 -14.61 7.36 -14.10
CA TYR A 88 -14.17 8.40 -13.16
C TYR A 88 -14.20 7.94 -11.69
N LYS A 89 -13.98 6.65 -11.43
CA LYS A 89 -13.94 6.12 -10.05
C LYS A 89 -12.88 6.79 -9.18
N ASP A 90 -11.75 7.18 -9.77
CA ASP A 90 -10.67 7.93 -9.10
C ASP A 90 -11.18 9.26 -8.53
N VAL A 91 -11.98 10.01 -9.28
CA VAL A 91 -12.58 11.27 -8.84
C VAL A 91 -13.66 11.02 -7.79
N ILE A 92 -14.52 10.03 -8.03
CA ILE A 92 -15.67 9.71 -7.17
C ILE A 92 -15.21 9.22 -5.79
N LEU A 93 -14.10 8.48 -5.73
CA LEU A 93 -13.50 7.98 -4.50
C LEU A 93 -12.46 8.94 -3.90
N SER A 94 -12.22 10.11 -4.51
CA SER A 94 -11.27 11.07 -3.97
C SER A 94 -11.76 11.72 -2.67
N ASP A 95 -10.82 12.12 -1.82
CA ASP A 95 -11.10 12.84 -0.57
C ASP A 95 -11.80 14.20 -0.82
N TYR A 96 -11.67 14.75 -2.03
CA TYR A 96 -12.24 16.03 -2.43
C TYR A 96 -13.65 15.91 -3.01
N PHE A 97 -14.15 14.69 -3.25
CA PHE A 97 -15.43 14.46 -3.94
C PHE A 97 -16.59 15.22 -3.28
N VAL A 98 -16.67 15.21 -1.95
CA VAL A 98 -17.78 15.88 -1.22
C VAL A 98 -17.75 17.40 -1.41
N ALA A 99 -16.57 18.02 -1.30
CA ALA A 99 -16.42 19.45 -1.51
C ALA A 99 -16.76 19.84 -2.96
N LEU A 100 -16.25 19.07 -3.92
CA LEU A 100 -16.51 19.32 -5.34
C LEU A 100 -17.99 19.08 -5.70
N MET A 101 -18.63 18.05 -5.15
CA MET A 101 -20.06 17.81 -5.32
C MET A 101 -20.92 18.97 -4.79
N ARG A 102 -20.53 19.58 -3.66
CA ARG A 102 -21.21 20.77 -3.13
C ARG A 102 -21.09 21.96 -4.07
N GLU A 103 -19.89 22.19 -4.60
CA GLU A 103 -19.63 23.23 -5.59
C GLU A 103 -20.51 23.03 -6.84
N GLN A 104 -20.61 21.80 -7.33
CA GLN A 104 -21.43 21.48 -8.50
C GLN A 104 -22.92 21.63 -8.21
N LEU A 105 -23.40 21.19 -7.04
CA LEU A 105 -24.80 21.37 -6.62
C LEU A 105 -25.22 22.84 -6.53
N ALA A 106 -24.31 23.73 -6.12
CA ALA A 106 -24.57 25.17 -6.07
C ALA A 106 -24.74 25.80 -7.47
N ARG A 107 -24.21 25.17 -8.52
CA ARG A 107 -24.29 25.61 -9.93
C ARG A 107 -25.45 24.95 -10.69
N VAL A 108 -26.26 24.12 -10.05
CA VAL A 108 -27.37 23.41 -10.71
C VAL A 108 -28.55 24.35 -10.93
N GLU A 109 -29.03 24.40 -12.17
CA GLU A 109 -30.18 25.23 -12.55
C GLU A 109 -31.44 24.39 -12.81
N THR A 110 -31.28 23.14 -13.25
CA THR A 110 -32.40 22.29 -13.71
C THR A 110 -32.68 21.09 -12.81
N ALA A 111 -33.94 20.66 -12.76
CA ALA A 111 -34.35 19.46 -12.05
C ALA A 111 -33.64 18.19 -12.57
N LYS A 112 -33.38 18.13 -13.89
CA LYS A 112 -32.64 17.01 -14.52
C LYS A 112 -31.21 16.94 -13.99
N GLN A 113 -30.47 18.05 -13.98
CA GLN A 113 -29.11 18.12 -13.43
C GLN A 113 -29.06 17.71 -11.95
N LYS A 114 -30.03 18.20 -11.16
CA LYS A 114 -30.15 17.83 -9.73
C LYS A 114 -30.35 16.32 -9.56
N ALA A 115 -31.23 15.72 -10.38
CA ALA A 115 -31.47 14.28 -10.36
C ALA A 115 -30.21 13.48 -10.77
N THR A 116 -29.48 13.92 -11.78
CA THR A 116 -28.22 13.30 -12.22
C THR A 116 -27.15 13.33 -11.14
N LEU A 117 -26.94 14.48 -10.47
CA LEU A 117 -25.99 14.58 -9.36
C LEU A 117 -26.42 13.75 -8.14
N ALA A 118 -27.73 13.66 -7.86
CA ALA A 118 -28.24 12.78 -6.81
C ALA A 118 -27.97 11.30 -7.15
N LYS A 119 -28.13 10.90 -8.41
CA LYS A 119 -27.78 9.55 -8.91
C LYS A 119 -26.28 9.28 -8.76
N LEU A 120 -25.43 10.26 -9.11
CA LEU A 120 -23.97 10.18 -8.91
C LEU A 120 -23.59 10.01 -7.45
N ASN A 121 -24.21 10.76 -6.54
CA ASN A 121 -23.96 10.63 -5.11
C ASN A 121 -24.37 9.25 -4.58
N ARG A 122 -25.53 8.71 -5.00
CA ARG A 122 -25.95 7.34 -4.63
C ARG A 122 -24.95 6.30 -5.15
N TYR A 123 -24.47 6.46 -6.38
CA TYR A 123 -23.44 5.59 -6.93
C TYR A 123 -22.14 5.67 -6.12
N ALA A 124 -21.68 6.87 -5.76
CA ALA A 124 -20.50 7.06 -4.92
C ALA A 124 -20.65 6.37 -3.56
N VAL A 125 -21.80 6.52 -2.89
CA VAL A 125 -22.09 5.87 -1.61
C VAL A 125 -22.10 4.34 -1.75
N ASN A 126 -22.69 3.81 -2.81
CA ASN A 126 -22.69 2.36 -3.04
C ASN A 126 -21.28 1.83 -3.34
N LEU A 127 -20.50 2.56 -4.13
CA LEU A 127 -19.11 2.22 -4.43
C LEU A 127 -18.24 2.23 -3.16
N LEU A 128 -18.45 3.19 -2.27
CA LEU A 128 -17.76 3.23 -0.96
C LEU A 128 -18.15 2.03 -0.07
N LYS A 129 -19.42 1.61 -0.09
CA LYS A 129 -19.86 0.40 0.64
C LYS A 129 -19.23 -0.86 0.06
N GLU A 130 -19.20 -1.01 -1.25
CA GLU A 130 -18.56 -2.13 -1.94
C GLU A 130 -17.06 -2.18 -1.62
N LEU A 131 -16.39 -1.02 -1.66
CA LEU A 131 -14.98 -0.88 -1.31
C LEU A 131 -14.73 -1.26 0.16
N ALA A 132 -15.57 -0.81 1.09
CA ALA A 132 -15.48 -1.17 2.50
C ALA A 132 -15.57 -2.68 2.73
N LEU A 133 -16.52 -3.34 2.05
CA LEU A 133 -16.68 -4.79 2.12
C LEU A 133 -15.46 -5.52 1.56
N ALA A 134 -14.97 -5.09 0.39
CA ALA A 134 -13.79 -5.67 -0.24
C ALA A 134 -12.53 -5.49 0.64
N MET A 135 -12.36 -4.30 1.23
CA MET A 135 -11.26 -4.03 2.14
C MET A 135 -11.37 -4.85 3.43
N GLY A 136 -12.56 -5.01 4.01
CA GLY A 136 -12.77 -5.82 5.20
C GLY A 136 -12.47 -7.30 4.96
N GLU A 137 -12.84 -7.81 3.80
CA GLU A 137 -12.49 -9.17 3.37
C GLU A 137 -10.98 -9.31 3.14
N HIS A 138 -10.34 -8.32 2.52
CA HIS A 138 -8.88 -8.30 2.38
C HIS A 138 -8.18 -8.29 3.74
N GLU A 139 -8.60 -7.44 4.67
CA GLU A 139 -8.07 -7.41 6.05
C GLU A 139 -8.26 -8.76 6.75
N ARG A 140 -9.42 -9.40 6.61
CA ARG A 140 -9.67 -10.74 7.15
C ARG A 140 -8.66 -11.75 6.63
N GLN A 141 -8.34 -11.72 5.35
CA GLN A 141 -7.34 -12.60 4.74
C GLN A 141 -5.93 -12.33 5.30
N GLN A 142 -5.55 -11.06 5.48
CA GLN A 142 -4.26 -10.72 6.07
C GLN A 142 -4.17 -11.14 7.55
N LEU A 143 -5.23 -10.94 8.34
CA LEU A 143 -5.30 -11.43 9.72
C LEU A 143 -5.25 -12.96 9.81
N GLN A 144 -5.81 -13.68 8.83
CA GLN A 144 -5.71 -15.13 8.78
C GLN A 144 -4.25 -15.60 8.57
N LYS A 145 -3.46 -14.89 7.76
CA LYS A 145 -2.02 -15.14 7.64
C LYS A 145 -1.31 -14.95 8.99
N VAL A 146 -1.66 -13.89 9.72
CA VAL A 146 -1.13 -13.62 11.08
C VAL A 146 -1.50 -14.73 12.06
N ALA A 147 -2.78 -15.10 12.11
CA ALA A 147 -3.29 -16.13 13.02
C ALA A 147 -2.59 -17.48 12.80
N GLU A 148 -2.31 -17.84 11.54
CA GLU A 148 -1.58 -19.07 11.21
C GLU A 148 -0.15 -19.06 11.78
N ILE A 149 0.56 -17.94 11.66
CA ILE A 149 1.91 -17.79 12.23
C ILE A 149 1.84 -17.89 13.75
N CYS A 150 0.88 -17.21 14.38
CA CYS A 150 0.67 -17.27 15.82
C CYS A 150 0.30 -18.68 16.31
N ARG A 151 -0.52 -19.42 15.58
CA ARG A 151 -0.86 -20.82 15.91
C ARG A 151 0.37 -21.69 15.96
N VAL A 152 1.20 -21.66 14.91
CA VAL A 152 2.44 -22.46 14.89
C VAL A 152 3.39 -22.03 16.01
N ALA A 153 3.46 -20.73 16.31
CA ALA A 153 4.25 -20.22 17.42
C ALA A 153 3.78 -20.76 18.78
N MET A 154 2.46 -20.84 19.01
CA MET A 154 1.89 -21.41 20.24
C MET A 154 2.09 -22.92 20.34
N ASP A 155 1.98 -23.65 19.23
CA ASP A 155 2.11 -25.10 19.20
C ASP A 155 3.57 -25.54 19.39
N ASP A 156 4.49 -24.98 18.59
CA ASP A 156 5.93 -25.25 18.67
C ASP A 156 6.75 -24.12 18.02
N MET A 157 7.30 -23.24 18.87
CA MET A 157 8.20 -22.15 18.46
C MET A 157 9.40 -22.62 17.60
N ARG A 158 9.84 -23.88 17.72
CA ARG A 158 10.98 -24.39 16.94
C ARG A 158 10.64 -24.60 15.46
N LYS A 159 9.35 -24.82 15.15
CA LYS A 159 8.86 -25.00 13.77
C LYS A 159 8.51 -23.68 13.09
N LEU A 160 8.41 -22.60 13.85
CA LEU A 160 8.06 -21.28 13.34
C LEU A 160 8.94 -20.82 12.17
N PRO A 161 10.30 -20.95 12.20
CA PRO A 161 11.14 -20.51 11.09
C PRO A 161 10.87 -21.29 9.79
N GLU A 162 10.57 -22.59 9.89
CA GLU A 162 10.25 -23.42 8.74
C GLU A 162 8.88 -23.05 8.16
N LYS A 163 7.88 -22.83 9.02
CA LYS A 163 6.56 -22.35 8.58
C LYS A 163 6.64 -20.98 7.91
N VAL A 164 7.32 -20.01 8.51
CA VAL A 164 7.49 -18.66 7.95
C VAL A 164 8.19 -18.72 6.59
N ARG A 165 9.22 -19.57 6.45
CA ARG A 165 9.88 -19.81 5.16
C ARG A 165 8.92 -20.41 4.13
N GLY A 166 8.10 -21.38 4.51
CA GLY A 166 7.08 -21.97 3.62
C GLY A 166 5.97 -20.98 3.24
N MET A 167 5.65 -20.03 4.11
CA MET A 167 4.63 -18.99 3.87
C MET A 167 5.14 -17.79 3.07
N LYS A 168 6.43 -17.77 2.70
CA LYS A 168 7.08 -16.62 2.08
C LYS A 168 6.37 -16.08 0.84
N PHE A 169 5.78 -16.95 0.01
CA PHE A 169 5.01 -16.55 -1.16
C PHE A 169 3.75 -15.73 -0.84
N PHE A 170 3.25 -15.82 0.39
CA PHE A 170 2.09 -15.05 0.87
C PHE A 170 2.48 -13.71 1.52
N PHE A 171 3.78 -13.43 1.67
CA PHE A 171 4.31 -12.15 2.16
C PHE A 171 4.56 -11.19 0.99
N ASP A 172 3.49 -10.96 0.23
CA ASP A 172 3.45 -10.02 -0.88
C ASP A 172 3.47 -8.56 -0.42
N GLU A 173 3.54 -7.65 -1.39
CA GLU A 173 3.52 -6.20 -1.13
C GLU A 173 2.26 -5.79 -0.36
N ASP A 174 1.12 -6.45 -0.61
CA ASP A 174 -0.16 -6.16 0.05
C ASP A 174 -0.12 -6.54 1.54
N PHE A 175 0.43 -7.70 1.89
CA PHE A 175 0.58 -8.10 3.29
C PHE A 175 1.58 -7.22 4.04
N VAL A 176 2.70 -6.87 3.40
CA VAL A 176 3.70 -5.93 3.94
C VAL A 176 3.06 -4.58 4.19
N ALA A 177 2.30 -4.04 3.22
CA ALA A 177 1.59 -2.77 3.35
C ALA A 177 0.54 -2.83 4.47
N TYR A 178 -0.22 -3.93 4.55
CA TYR A 178 -1.17 -4.16 5.63
C TYR A 178 -0.49 -4.16 7.00
N LEU A 179 0.63 -4.85 7.15
CA LEU A 179 1.34 -4.94 8.43
C LEU A 179 1.84 -3.57 8.90
N LEU A 180 2.40 -2.77 7.98
CA LEU A 180 2.81 -1.39 8.27
C LEU A 180 1.61 -0.51 8.64
N PHE A 181 0.50 -0.66 7.92
CA PHE A 181 -0.75 0.06 8.21
C PHE A 181 -1.31 -0.29 9.59
N ALA A 182 -1.39 -1.58 9.94
CA ALA A 182 -1.88 -2.06 11.23
C ALA A 182 -0.99 -1.55 12.39
N ILE A 183 0.33 -1.60 12.24
CA ILE A 183 1.28 -1.04 13.22
C ILE A 183 1.03 0.46 13.41
N ARG A 184 0.87 1.21 12.33
CA ARG A 184 0.63 2.66 12.37
C ARG A 184 -0.69 3.01 13.08
N GLU A 185 -1.78 2.31 12.75
CA GLU A 185 -3.07 2.56 13.41
C GLU A 185 -3.03 2.16 14.88
N GLU A 186 -2.36 1.07 15.26
CA GLU A 186 -2.23 0.69 16.66
C GLU A 186 -1.38 1.71 17.45
N ARG A 187 -0.27 2.19 16.88
CA ARG A 187 0.53 3.29 17.46
C ARG A 187 -0.31 4.55 17.65
N LYS A 188 -1.12 4.91 16.66
CA LYS A 188 -2.02 6.07 16.71
C LYS A 188 -3.08 5.92 17.81
N LYS A 189 -3.65 4.73 17.97
CA LYS A 189 -4.61 4.41 19.03
C LYS A 189 -3.99 4.53 20.42
N ILE A 190 -2.74 4.09 20.61
CA ILE A 190 -2.00 4.25 21.87
C ILE A 190 -1.69 5.73 22.15
N ARG A 191 -1.22 6.47 21.14
CA ARG A 191 -0.98 7.92 21.25
C ARG A 191 -2.25 8.70 21.59
N ALA A 192 -3.41 8.29 21.07
CA ALA A 192 -4.71 8.88 21.41
C ALA A 192 -5.08 8.72 22.89
N GLN A 193 -4.46 7.77 23.59
CA GLN A 193 -4.59 7.57 25.04
C GLN A 193 -3.52 8.33 25.84
N ALA A 194 -2.75 9.21 25.18
CA ALA A 194 -1.60 9.92 25.74
C ALA A 194 -0.47 9.00 26.27
N LEU A 195 -0.38 7.78 25.73
CA LEU A 195 0.69 6.83 26.00
C LEU A 195 1.73 6.86 24.88
N ASP A 196 2.98 6.55 25.23
CA ASP A 196 4.07 6.41 24.28
C ASP A 196 4.11 4.96 23.74
N PRO A 197 3.84 4.72 22.45
CA PRO A 197 3.76 3.37 21.89
C PRO A 197 5.10 2.63 21.89
N ASP A 198 6.23 3.33 21.97
CA ASP A 198 7.56 2.69 21.99
C ASP A 198 7.96 2.26 23.40
N ARG A 199 7.48 2.96 24.43
CA ARG A 199 7.71 2.60 25.84
C ARG A 199 6.66 1.64 26.38
N GLU A 200 5.41 1.83 25.98
CA GLU A 200 4.26 1.06 26.47
C GLU A 200 3.46 0.49 25.29
N PRO A 201 4.05 -0.44 24.50
CA PRO A 201 3.35 -1.04 23.38
C PRO A 201 2.23 -1.96 23.87
N SER A 202 1.06 -1.87 23.24
CA SER A 202 -0.02 -2.85 23.45
C SER A 202 0.45 -4.26 23.09
N GLU A 203 -0.16 -5.29 23.68
CA GLU A 203 0.18 -6.69 23.37
C GLU A 203 0.07 -6.98 21.87
N TRP A 204 -0.97 -6.44 21.23
CA TRP A 204 -1.15 -6.55 19.79
C TRP A 204 -0.04 -5.85 19.00
N LEU A 205 0.36 -4.64 19.40
CA LEU A 205 1.48 -3.95 18.78
C LEU A 205 2.77 -4.76 18.89
N GLN A 206 3.02 -5.40 20.04
CA GLN A 206 4.19 -6.28 20.20
C GLN A 206 4.15 -7.46 19.23
N VAL A 207 2.99 -8.12 19.07
CA VAL A 207 2.81 -9.21 18.09
C VAL A 207 3.11 -8.71 16.67
N LEU A 208 2.55 -7.58 16.27
CA LEU A 208 2.78 -7.00 14.94
C LEU A 208 4.26 -6.66 14.70
N LEU A 209 4.95 -6.11 15.71
CA LEU A 209 6.38 -5.77 15.61
C LEU A 209 7.27 -7.02 15.49
N ILE A 210 6.97 -8.08 16.25
CA ILE A 210 7.68 -9.36 16.15
C ILE A 210 7.49 -9.97 14.76
N LEU A 211 6.25 -9.96 14.25
CA LEU A 211 5.93 -10.44 12.91
C LEU A 211 6.67 -9.64 11.85
N ARG A 212 6.63 -8.30 11.92
CA ARG A 212 7.37 -7.42 11.01
C ARG A 212 8.84 -7.81 10.96
N LYS A 213 9.49 -7.93 12.13
CA LYS A 213 10.91 -8.30 12.23
C LYS A 213 11.19 -9.67 11.62
N GLY A 214 10.34 -10.67 11.90
CA GLY A 214 10.49 -12.03 11.38
C GLY A 214 10.33 -12.10 9.86
N ILE A 215 9.28 -11.48 9.34
CA ILE A 215 8.98 -11.44 7.90
C ILE A 215 10.08 -10.68 7.16
N TRP A 216 10.49 -9.50 7.65
CA TRP A 216 11.54 -8.72 7.00
C TRP A 216 12.84 -9.49 6.95
N ARG A 217 13.21 -10.19 8.02
CA ARG A 217 14.43 -11.02 8.04
C ARG A 217 14.39 -12.12 6.97
N GLU A 218 13.22 -12.68 6.68
CA GLU A 218 13.09 -13.69 5.63
C GLU A 218 13.13 -13.07 4.23
N LEU A 219 12.44 -11.94 4.01
CA LEU A 219 12.47 -11.20 2.74
C LEU A 219 13.86 -10.63 2.44
N GLN A 220 14.61 -10.21 3.45
CA GLN A 220 15.97 -9.70 3.33
C GLN A 220 16.95 -10.71 2.77
N LYS A 221 16.71 -12.02 2.94
CA LYS A 221 17.60 -13.06 2.38
C LYS A 221 17.64 -13.00 0.86
N ASP A 222 16.49 -12.82 0.22
CA ASP A 222 16.38 -12.70 -1.25
C ASP A 222 17.03 -11.42 -1.74
N ILE A 223 16.77 -10.32 -1.02
CA ILE A 223 17.38 -9.03 -1.34
C ILE A 223 18.90 -9.14 -1.21
N HIS A 224 19.41 -9.78 -0.16
CA HIS A 224 20.85 -9.96 0.03
C HIS A 224 21.48 -10.75 -1.12
N GLU A 225 20.85 -11.83 -1.58
CA GLU A 225 21.33 -12.59 -2.74
C GLU A 225 21.41 -11.71 -4.00
N HIS A 226 20.36 -10.94 -4.29
CA HIS A 226 20.35 -10.01 -5.42
C HIS A 226 21.40 -8.90 -5.29
N VAL A 227 21.65 -8.41 -4.08
CA VAL A 227 22.69 -7.40 -3.80
C VAL A 227 24.09 -7.99 -3.94
N GLU A 228 24.32 -9.23 -3.54
CA GLU A 228 25.60 -9.91 -3.78
C GLU A 228 25.84 -10.10 -5.28
N MET A 229 24.84 -10.52 -6.04
CA MET A 229 24.90 -10.58 -7.51
C MET A 229 25.27 -9.20 -8.11
N ALA A 230 24.60 -8.14 -7.66
CA ALA A 230 24.94 -6.77 -8.06
C ALA A 230 26.39 -6.39 -7.70
N SER A 231 26.85 -6.77 -6.50
CA SER A 231 28.22 -6.52 -6.06
C SER A 231 29.24 -7.20 -6.97
N TYR A 232 29.00 -8.46 -7.36
CA TYR A 232 29.87 -9.18 -8.30
C TYR A 232 29.94 -8.48 -9.66
N VAL A 233 28.80 -8.01 -10.19
CA VAL A 233 28.76 -7.21 -11.41
C VAL A 233 29.61 -5.94 -11.23
N LEU A 234 29.35 -5.13 -10.20
CA LEU A 234 30.05 -3.85 -10.00
C LEU A 234 31.57 -3.97 -9.77
N ARG A 235 32.05 -5.13 -9.30
CA ARG A 235 33.47 -5.45 -9.13
C ARG A 235 34.19 -5.73 -10.46
N MET A 236 33.47 -6.05 -11.53
CA MET A 236 34.11 -6.31 -12.82
C MET A 236 34.76 -5.04 -13.38
N PRO A 237 36.01 -5.12 -13.85
CA PRO A 237 36.75 -3.94 -14.27
C PRO A 237 36.22 -3.34 -15.59
N SER A 238 35.85 -4.18 -16.56
CA SER A 238 35.37 -3.75 -17.87
C SER A 238 33.84 -3.68 -17.94
N ALA A 239 33.33 -2.72 -18.70
CA ALA A 239 31.89 -2.56 -18.95
C ALA A 239 31.28 -3.77 -19.66
N GLU A 240 32.02 -4.34 -20.62
CA GLU A 240 31.61 -5.55 -21.33
C GLU A 240 31.48 -6.75 -20.37
N ALA A 241 32.43 -6.94 -19.46
CA ALA A 241 32.34 -8.02 -18.47
C ALA A 241 31.18 -7.81 -17.49
N ARG A 242 30.89 -6.56 -17.10
CA ARG A 242 29.70 -6.23 -16.30
C ARG A 242 28.41 -6.63 -17.00
N ARG A 243 28.27 -6.24 -18.28
CA ARG A 243 27.08 -6.54 -19.08
C ARG A 243 26.90 -8.04 -19.28
N LEU A 244 27.97 -8.76 -19.61
CA LEU A 244 27.92 -10.22 -19.81
C LEU A 244 27.55 -10.96 -18.52
N LEU A 245 28.17 -10.59 -17.39
CA LEU A 245 27.86 -11.21 -16.10
C LEU A 245 26.41 -10.91 -15.66
N LEU A 246 25.95 -9.68 -15.89
CA LEU A 246 24.55 -9.32 -15.62
C LEU A 246 23.59 -10.14 -16.50
N ALA A 247 23.91 -10.34 -17.78
CA ALA A 247 23.11 -11.15 -18.69
C ALA A 247 23.05 -12.62 -18.26
N GLU A 248 24.17 -13.19 -17.81
CA GLU A 248 24.23 -14.56 -17.29
C GLU A 248 23.37 -14.72 -16.04
N PHE A 249 23.50 -13.80 -15.08
CA PHE A 249 22.66 -13.79 -13.89
C PHE A 249 21.17 -13.68 -14.22
N ILE A 250 20.80 -12.87 -15.22
CA ILE A 250 19.41 -12.75 -15.67
C ILE A 250 18.91 -14.06 -16.30
N ALA A 251 19.76 -14.76 -17.05
CA ALA A 251 19.41 -16.03 -17.69
C ALA A 251 19.21 -17.16 -16.67
N ASP A 252 19.99 -17.16 -15.59
CA ASP A 252 19.94 -18.16 -14.52
C ASP A 252 18.84 -17.92 -13.48
N LEU A 253 18.25 -16.72 -13.44
CA LEU A 253 17.22 -16.38 -12.47
C LEU A 253 15.92 -17.17 -12.70
N PRO A 254 15.29 -17.73 -11.64
CA PRO A 254 13.93 -18.22 -11.73
C PRO A 254 12.98 -17.11 -12.20
N SER A 255 12.05 -17.40 -13.11
CA SER A 255 11.20 -16.34 -13.69
C SER A 255 10.39 -15.57 -12.63
N LEU A 256 10.06 -16.20 -11.50
CA LEU A 256 9.38 -15.56 -10.36
C LEU A 256 10.22 -14.48 -9.66
N ASP A 257 11.55 -14.55 -9.75
CA ASP A 257 12.46 -13.65 -9.05
C ASP A 257 13.00 -12.53 -9.97
N VAL A 258 12.82 -12.64 -11.29
CA VAL A 258 13.23 -11.62 -12.27
C VAL A 258 12.69 -10.23 -11.92
N ARG A 259 11.41 -10.14 -11.51
CA ARG A 259 10.79 -8.87 -11.12
C ARG A 259 11.42 -8.28 -9.86
N LYS A 260 11.69 -9.13 -8.86
CA LYS A 260 12.31 -8.71 -7.59
C LYS A 260 13.74 -8.25 -7.82
N PHE A 261 14.51 -9.02 -8.59
CA PHE A 261 15.89 -8.68 -8.97
C PHE A 261 15.95 -7.33 -9.69
N LYS A 262 15.11 -7.13 -10.72
CA LYS A 262 15.03 -5.85 -11.44
C LYS A 262 14.70 -4.69 -10.48
N LYS A 263 13.73 -4.88 -9.59
CA LYS A 263 13.34 -3.86 -8.59
C LYS A 263 14.48 -3.52 -7.63
N VAL A 264 15.22 -4.52 -7.13
CA VAL A 264 16.38 -4.31 -6.23
C VAL A 264 17.46 -3.49 -6.93
N LEU A 265 17.85 -3.86 -8.15
CA LEU A 265 18.87 -3.13 -8.90
C LEU A 265 18.43 -1.70 -9.25
N ARG A 266 17.16 -1.49 -9.62
CA ARG A 266 16.59 -0.15 -9.85
C ARG A 266 16.65 0.71 -8.58
N ASN A 267 16.24 0.15 -7.44
CA ASN A 267 16.33 0.85 -6.16
C ASN A 267 17.78 1.22 -5.79
N MET A 268 18.75 0.35 -6.11
CA MET A 268 20.17 0.66 -5.95
C MET A 268 20.57 1.84 -6.85
N VAL A 269 20.20 1.82 -8.13
CA VAL A 269 20.50 2.92 -9.07
C VAL A 269 19.90 4.23 -8.58
N ASP A 270 18.60 4.24 -8.27
CA ASP A 270 17.88 5.42 -7.77
C ASP A 270 18.52 5.95 -6.47
N ASN A 271 19.00 5.07 -5.59
CA ASN A 271 19.68 5.48 -4.37
C ASN A 271 21.02 6.17 -4.65
N PHE A 272 21.84 5.61 -5.54
CA PHE A 272 23.13 6.19 -5.90
C PHE A 272 22.98 7.51 -6.68
N GLU A 273 21.92 7.68 -7.46
CA GLU A 273 21.62 8.95 -8.15
C GLU A 273 21.26 10.08 -7.19
N ARG A 274 20.58 9.76 -6.08
CA ARG A 274 20.18 10.75 -5.06
C ARG A 274 21.32 11.17 -4.14
N ARG A 275 22.35 10.34 -4.00
CA ARG A 275 23.46 10.56 -3.08
C ARG A 275 24.61 11.28 -3.78
N THR A 276 24.98 12.46 -3.28
CA THR A 276 26.08 13.27 -3.82
C THR A 276 27.43 12.98 -3.15
N ASP A 277 27.45 12.15 -2.11
CA ASP A 277 28.60 11.86 -1.24
C ASP A 277 29.40 10.61 -1.64
N GLN A 278 29.10 10.00 -2.79
CA GLN A 278 29.64 8.70 -3.20
C GLN A 278 30.82 8.81 -4.18
N ASP A 279 31.62 7.75 -4.27
CA ASP A 279 32.72 7.63 -5.24
C ASP A 279 32.18 7.77 -6.68
N PRO A 280 32.62 8.79 -7.46
CA PRO A 280 32.16 8.99 -8.83
C PRO A 280 32.36 7.78 -9.74
N ALA A 281 33.43 7.00 -9.52
CA ALA A 281 33.70 5.81 -10.32
C ALA A 281 32.69 4.69 -10.03
N LEU A 282 32.26 4.55 -8.78
CA LEU A 282 31.21 3.62 -8.40
C LEU A 282 29.85 4.07 -8.94
N CYS A 283 29.50 5.36 -8.80
CA CYS A 283 28.26 5.91 -9.36
C CYS A 283 28.14 5.66 -10.86
N ALA A 284 29.23 5.85 -11.62
CA ALA A 284 29.24 5.58 -13.05
C ALA A 284 28.95 4.10 -13.38
N ARG A 285 29.53 3.17 -12.61
CA ARG A 285 29.28 1.72 -12.80
C ARG A 285 27.85 1.32 -12.43
N VAL A 286 27.30 1.92 -11.37
CA VAL A 286 25.91 1.67 -10.95
C VAL A 286 24.93 2.21 -11.99
N ALA A 287 25.15 3.42 -12.51
CA ALA A 287 24.35 3.99 -13.60
C ALA A 287 24.42 3.13 -14.87
N GLU A 288 25.61 2.67 -15.26
CA GLU A 288 25.80 1.75 -16.39
C GLU A 288 25.04 0.42 -16.18
N MET A 289 25.07 -0.13 -14.97
CA MET A 289 24.30 -1.32 -14.63
C MET A 289 22.79 -1.08 -14.79
N GLY A 290 22.29 0.10 -14.42
CA GLY A 290 20.90 0.49 -14.64
C GLY A 290 20.50 0.53 -16.13
N VAL A 291 21.36 1.09 -16.99
CA VAL A 291 21.14 1.09 -18.44
C VAL A 291 21.14 -0.33 -19.01
N ASN A 292 22.16 -1.13 -18.67
CA ASN A 292 22.25 -2.52 -19.12
C ASN A 292 21.05 -3.35 -18.65
N LEU A 293 20.55 -3.10 -17.44
CA LEU A 293 19.38 -3.78 -16.90
C LEU A 293 18.11 -3.51 -17.72
N GLU A 294 17.87 -2.25 -18.12
CA GLU A 294 16.71 -1.92 -18.96
C GLU A 294 16.82 -2.48 -20.38
N GLU A 295 18.04 -2.60 -20.91
CA GLU A 295 18.29 -3.25 -22.21
C GLU A 295 18.09 -4.77 -22.16
N LEU A 296 18.56 -5.43 -21.09
CA LEU A 296 18.51 -6.89 -20.95
C LEU A 296 17.15 -7.39 -20.42
N LEU A 297 16.46 -6.60 -19.61
CA LEU A 297 15.15 -6.90 -19.01
C LEU A 297 14.16 -5.74 -19.24
N PRO A 298 13.75 -5.47 -20.50
CA PRO A 298 12.67 -4.53 -20.76
C PRO A 298 11.35 -5.05 -20.15
N GLU A 299 10.43 -4.15 -19.83
CA GLU A 299 9.14 -4.50 -19.20
C GLU A 299 8.35 -5.57 -19.99
N ALA A 300 8.41 -5.53 -21.32
CA ALA A 300 7.80 -6.55 -22.17
C ALA A 300 8.38 -7.96 -21.91
N ARG A 301 9.72 -8.06 -21.73
CA ARG A 301 10.39 -9.33 -21.45
C ARG A 301 10.08 -9.85 -20.05
N VAL A 302 9.99 -8.94 -19.07
CA VAL A 302 9.53 -9.30 -17.72
C VAL A 302 8.11 -9.86 -17.78
N ALA A 303 7.21 -9.23 -18.53
CA ALA A 303 5.85 -9.71 -18.70
C ALA A 303 5.78 -11.10 -19.37
N GLU A 304 6.59 -11.37 -20.39
CA GLU A 304 6.71 -12.69 -21.03
C GLU A 304 7.16 -13.77 -20.04
N LEU A 305 8.26 -13.55 -19.33
CA LEU A 305 8.80 -14.50 -18.36
C LEU A 305 7.82 -14.80 -17.22
N MET A 306 7.05 -13.79 -16.81
CA MET A 306 5.99 -13.95 -15.81
C MET A 306 4.77 -14.69 -16.38
N ALA A 307 4.41 -14.48 -17.65
CA ALA A 307 3.30 -15.17 -18.30
C ALA A 307 3.59 -16.67 -18.51
N GLU A 308 4.83 -17.04 -18.82
CA GLU A 308 5.28 -18.44 -18.91
C GLU A 308 5.09 -19.19 -17.59
N VAL A 309 5.32 -18.51 -16.47
CA VAL A 309 5.11 -19.07 -15.12
C VAL A 309 3.67 -18.95 -14.66
N ALA A 310 2.89 -17.98 -15.11
CA ALA A 310 1.49 -17.85 -14.74
C ALA A 310 0.65 -19.08 -15.13
N GLY A 311 0.99 -19.80 -16.21
CA GLY A 311 0.31 -21.06 -16.57
C GLY A 311 0.45 -22.14 -15.49
N PRO A 312 1.68 -22.52 -15.08
CA PRO A 312 1.92 -23.49 -13.99
C PRO A 312 1.73 -22.94 -12.56
N ALA A 313 2.01 -21.66 -12.30
CA ALA A 313 1.85 -21.04 -10.98
C ALA A 313 0.39 -20.72 -10.65
N ALA A 314 -0.46 -20.43 -11.64
CA ALA A 314 -1.91 -20.42 -11.42
C ALA A 314 -2.39 -21.83 -11.04
N PHE A 315 -1.82 -22.89 -11.65
CA PHE A 315 -2.14 -24.28 -11.31
C PHE A 315 -1.70 -24.64 -9.88
N VAL A 316 -0.50 -24.24 -9.44
CA VAL A 316 -0.01 -24.45 -8.06
C VAL A 316 -0.76 -23.58 -7.05
N ALA A 317 -1.05 -22.31 -7.35
CA ALA A 317 -1.87 -21.44 -6.50
C ALA A 317 -3.33 -21.95 -6.36
N THR A 318 -3.84 -22.68 -7.36
CA THR A 318 -5.14 -23.38 -7.26
C THR A 318 -5.06 -24.75 -6.58
N GLN A 319 -3.91 -25.43 -6.59
CA GLN A 319 -3.75 -26.77 -5.98
C GLN A 319 -3.25 -26.73 -4.54
N GLU A 320 -2.53 -25.68 -4.14
CA GLU A 320 -2.12 -25.40 -2.78
C GLU A 320 -2.62 -24.00 -2.39
N ALA A 321 -3.93 -23.87 -2.18
CA ALA A 321 -4.48 -22.80 -1.38
C ALA A 321 -4.46 -23.25 0.09
N PRO A 322 -3.41 -22.99 0.89
CA PRO A 322 -3.46 -23.27 2.34
C PRO A 322 -4.52 -22.41 3.05
N PHE A 323 -5.14 -21.47 2.34
CA PHE A 323 -6.27 -20.65 2.76
C PHE A 323 -7.56 -21.04 2.02
N LEU A 324 -7.81 -22.35 1.84
CA LEU A 324 -9.16 -22.83 1.60
C LEU A 324 -10.13 -22.17 2.62
N PRO A 325 -11.42 -21.98 2.26
CA PRO A 325 -12.42 -21.55 3.23
C PRO A 325 -12.38 -22.52 4.40
N ARG A 326 -11.78 -22.05 5.50
CA ARG A 326 -11.70 -22.79 6.75
C ARG A 326 -13.11 -23.09 7.20
N ASP A 327 -13.30 -24.25 7.81
CA ASP A 327 -14.58 -24.50 8.44
C ASP A 327 -14.85 -23.40 9.50
N ALA A 328 -16.13 -23.18 9.81
CA ALA A 328 -16.52 -22.12 10.72
C ALA A 328 -15.89 -22.28 12.12
N ALA A 329 -15.46 -23.50 12.49
CA ALA A 329 -14.86 -23.78 13.78
C ALA A 329 -13.39 -23.31 13.83
N GLU A 330 -12.59 -23.58 12.80
CA GLU A 330 -11.23 -23.08 12.69
C GLU A 330 -11.18 -21.55 12.57
N ALA A 331 -12.09 -20.95 11.79
CA ALA A 331 -12.21 -19.50 11.69
C ALA A 331 -12.58 -18.87 13.05
N ALA A 332 -13.46 -19.51 13.81
CA ALA A 332 -13.80 -19.06 15.17
C ALA A 332 -12.61 -19.22 16.15
N ALA A 333 -11.78 -20.25 15.97
CA ALA A 333 -10.57 -20.44 16.75
C ALA A 333 -9.52 -19.36 16.44
N ASP A 334 -9.32 -19.02 15.16
CA ASP A 334 -8.47 -17.90 14.73
C ASP A 334 -8.93 -16.58 15.34
N ALA A 335 -10.23 -16.30 15.26
CA ALA A 335 -10.81 -15.08 15.82
C ALA A 335 -10.60 -14.98 17.34
N ARG A 336 -10.74 -16.10 18.07
CA ARG A 336 -10.47 -16.15 19.52
C ARG A 336 -9.00 -15.94 19.84
N LEU A 337 -8.11 -16.54 19.07
CA LEU A 337 -6.66 -16.37 19.20
C LEU A 337 -6.26 -14.90 19.01
N LEU A 338 -6.72 -14.30 17.91
CA LEU A 338 -6.45 -12.91 17.60
C LEU A 338 -7.04 -11.97 18.66
N ALA A 339 -8.28 -12.20 19.10
CA ALA A 339 -8.90 -11.42 20.17
C ALA A 339 -8.14 -11.53 21.50
N ALA A 340 -7.61 -12.71 21.84
CA ALA A 340 -6.78 -12.91 23.03
C ALA A 340 -5.47 -12.12 22.97
N ALA A 341 -4.93 -11.90 21.77
CA ALA A 341 -3.76 -11.05 21.53
C ALA A 341 -4.10 -9.55 21.45
N GLY A 342 -5.36 -9.16 21.68
CA GLY A 342 -5.83 -7.78 21.57
C GLY A 342 -6.03 -7.29 20.14
N ALA A 343 -6.03 -8.19 19.16
CA ALA A 343 -6.28 -7.82 17.76
C ALA A 343 -7.72 -7.30 17.60
N PRO A 344 -7.93 -6.25 16.82
CA PRO A 344 -9.27 -5.77 16.53
C PRO A 344 -10.04 -6.74 15.63
N PRO A 345 -11.39 -6.76 15.70
CA PRO A 345 -12.21 -7.45 14.71
C PRO A 345 -11.90 -6.98 13.27
N PRO A 346 -12.03 -7.87 12.27
CA PRO A 346 -11.88 -7.50 10.87
C PRO A 346 -12.80 -6.32 10.51
N GLY A 347 -12.27 -5.35 9.79
CA GLY A 347 -12.95 -4.11 9.43
C GLY A 347 -12.79 -2.99 10.45
N GLN A 348 -12.26 -3.21 11.67
CA GLN A 348 -12.21 -2.12 12.66
C GLN A 348 -11.14 -1.06 12.35
N TYR A 349 -9.98 -1.45 11.83
CA TYR A 349 -9.00 -0.46 11.36
C TYR A 349 -9.58 0.36 10.20
N LEU A 350 -10.43 -0.27 9.39
CA LEU A 350 -11.13 0.38 8.29
C LEU A 350 -12.26 1.27 8.78
N GLU A 351 -13.05 0.86 9.77
CA GLU A 351 -14.07 1.70 10.39
C GLU A 351 -13.45 2.92 11.04
N GLN A 352 -12.28 2.83 11.67
CA GLN A 352 -11.61 4.01 12.21
C GLN A 352 -11.13 4.98 11.12
N GLY A 353 -10.73 4.46 9.95
CA GLY A 353 -10.42 5.27 8.76
C GLY A 353 -11.66 5.82 8.04
N MET A 354 -12.73 5.03 7.94
CA MET A 354 -13.95 5.31 7.17
C MET A 354 -15.02 6.03 7.98
N VAL A 355 -15.15 5.85 9.29
CA VAL A 355 -16.08 6.62 10.14
C VAL A 355 -15.68 8.10 10.13
N ALA A 356 -14.39 8.41 9.98
CA ALA A 356 -13.92 9.77 9.72
C ALA A 356 -14.46 10.34 8.38
N ALA A 357 -14.64 9.49 7.36
CA ALA A 357 -15.09 9.85 6.01
C ALA A 357 -16.63 9.82 5.83
N GLY A 358 -17.28 8.74 6.27
CA GLY A 358 -18.69 8.41 6.04
C GLY A 358 -19.66 9.01 7.05
N ALA A 359 -19.28 9.18 8.33
CA ALA A 359 -20.15 9.85 9.31
C ALA A 359 -20.40 11.33 8.93
N ARG A 360 -19.51 11.93 8.15
CA ARG A 360 -19.64 13.29 7.60
C ARG A 360 -20.50 13.34 6.33
N GLN A 361 -20.53 12.28 5.53
CA GLN A 361 -21.39 12.17 4.33
C GLN A 361 -22.84 11.84 4.69
N GLY A 362 -23.08 10.93 5.65
CA GLY A 362 -24.43 10.45 5.98
C GLY A 362 -25.35 11.51 6.64
N ARG A 363 -24.81 12.40 7.49
CA ARG A 363 -25.59 13.45 8.18
C ARG A 363 -26.09 14.55 7.24
N PHE A 364 -25.47 14.75 6.08
CA PHE A 364 -25.82 15.84 5.17
C PHE A 364 -27.03 15.50 4.27
N PHE A 365 -27.22 14.24 3.89
CA PHE A 365 -28.21 13.88 2.87
C PHE A 365 -29.57 13.38 3.40
N GLN A 366 -29.75 13.24 4.72
CA GLN A 366 -31.07 13.00 5.33
C GLN A 366 -32.07 14.14 5.07
N GLY A 367 -31.61 15.33 4.65
CA GLY A 367 -32.47 16.47 4.27
C GLY A 367 -32.76 16.60 2.77
N LEU A 368 -32.29 15.68 1.92
CA LEU A 368 -32.41 15.77 0.46
C LEU A 368 -33.28 14.67 -0.17
N ASP A 369 -34.03 13.92 0.65
CA ASP A 369 -35.04 12.99 0.16
C ASP A 369 -36.38 13.73 -0.04
N PRO A 370 -36.82 13.98 -1.29
CA PRO A 370 -38.11 14.61 -1.55
C PRO A 370 -39.31 13.67 -1.26
N GLY A 371 -39.09 12.45 -0.75
CA GLY A 371 -40.13 11.46 -0.47
C GLY A 371 -40.43 11.18 1.01
N ALA A 372 -39.75 11.83 1.95
CA ALA A 372 -40.04 11.66 3.37
C ALA A 372 -41.13 12.65 3.83
N GLU A 373 -42.40 12.28 3.63
CA GLU A 373 -43.51 12.87 4.39
C GLU A 373 -43.26 12.63 5.89
N GLY A 374 -43.18 13.71 6.68
CA GLY A 374 -42.76 13.68 8.08
C GLY A 374 -43.82 13.15 9.05
N PRO A 375 -43.69 13.46 10.35
CA PRO A 375 -44.85 13.83 11.13
C PRO A 375 -44.79 15.32 11.48
N ALA A 376 -45.90 15.98 11.18
CA ALA A 376 -46.23 17.33 11.61
C ALA A 376 -46.41 17.37 13.13
N GLU A 377 -45.77 18.35 13.79
CA GLU A 377 -46.06 18.92 15.12
C GLU A 377 -44.93 19.93 15.36
N PHE A 378 -45.14 21.24 15.35
CA PHE A 378 -45.92 21.99 16.32
C PHE A 378 -46.47 23.28 15.70
N ALA A 379 -47.72 23.54 16.03
CA ALA A 379 -48.41 24.79 15.79
C ALA A 379 -47.89 25.92 16.68
N ALA A 380 -48.18 27.13 16.21
CA ALA A 380 -48.12 28.43 16.85
C ALA A 380 -48.35 28.45 18.37
N GLU A 381 -47.67 29.39 19.03
CA GLU A 381 -48.31 30.28 20.01
C GLU A 381 -47.50 31.59 20.09
N ASP A 382 -48.13 32.68 19.64
CA ASP A 382 -47.84 34.04 20.10
C ASP A 382 -48.46 34.22 21.49
N GLY A 383 -47.68 34.83 22.39
CA GLY A 383 -48.07 35.26 23.73
C GLY A 383 -46.95 36.08 24.37
#